data_AF-A0A920P9F5-F1
#
_entry.id   AF-A0A920P9F5-F1
#
_cell.length_a   1.000
_cell.length_b   1.000
_cell.length_c   1.000
_cell.angle_alpha   90.00
_cell.angle_beta   90.00
_cell.angle_gamma   90.00
#
_symmetry.space_group_name_H-M   'P 1'
#
loop_
_entity.id
_entity.type
_entity.pdbx_description
1 polymer ?
#
loop_
_entity_poly.entity_id
_entity_poly.type
_entity_poly.pdbx_seq_one_letter_code
_entity_poly.pdbx_strand_id
1 'polypeptide(L)' 'MGTTGSTIPFCTTKSQRANTGDPRKSIEERYSSIEDYISKVRSSCEKLINDRFLITEDIAPILQGAKTRFES' A
#
# COMPACT_ATOMS: atom_id res chain seq x y z
N MET A 1 11.56 -23.63 -14.97
CA MET A 1 11.99 -22.61 -14.00
C MET A 1 11.07 -21.41 -14.16
N GLY A 2 10.19 -21.14 -13.19
CA GLY A 2 9.23 -20.04 -13.25
C GLY A 2 9.89 -18.69 -12.94
N THR A 3 9.45 -17.62 -13.59
CA THR A 3 9.91 -16.25 -13.31
C THR A 3 9.42 -15.82 -11.93
N THR A 4 10.32 -15.66 -10.96
CA THR A 4 10.02 -14.97 -9.70
C THR A 4 9.61 -13.53 -10.02
N GLY A 5 8.37 -13.16 -9.69
CA GLY A 5 7.88 -11.79 -9.88
C GLY A 5 8.78 -10.80 -9.14
N SER A 6 9.14 -9.70 -9.79
CA SER A 6 9.92 -8.62 -9.18
C SER A 6 9.00 -7.58 -8.55
N THR A 7 9.40 -7.04 -7.39
CA THR A 7 8.73 -5.91 -6.74
C THR A 7 9.70 -4.74 -6.72
N ILE A 8 9.29 -3.59 -7.28
CA ILE A 8 10.06 -2.35 -7.23
C ILE A 8 9.41 -1.46 -6.15
N PRO A 9 10.04 -1.32 -4.97
CA PRO A 9 9.48 -0.47 -3.91
C PRO A 9 9.40 0.99 -4.38
N PHE A 10 8.45 1.74 -3.81
CA PHE A 10 8.46 3.19 -3.96
C PHE A 10 9.56 3.79 -3.09
N CYS A 11 10.11 4.92 -3.51
CA CYS A 11 10.97 5.71 -2.63
C CYS A 11 10.20 6.09 -1.37
N THR A 12 10.83 5.96 -0.20
CA THR A 12 10.18 6.33 1.07
C THR A 12 10.01 7.84 1.12
N THR A 13 11.08 8.57 0.79
CA THR A 13 11.13 10.04 0.89
C THR A 13 11.17 10.76 -0.45
N LYS A 14 10.75 12.03 -0.43
CA LYS A 14 10.83 12.92 -1.61
C LYS A 14 12.28 13.11 -2.08
N SER A 15 13.22 13.19 -1.15
CA SER A 15 14.65 13.32 -1.45
C SER A 15 15.19 12.07 -2.13
N GLN A 16 14.81 10.88 -1.66
CA GLN A 16 15.21 9.62 -2.30
C GLN A 16 14.65 9.51 -3.72
N ARG A 17 13.38 9.90 -3.92
CA ARG A 17 12.75 9.98 -5.25
C ARG A 17 13.51 10.91 -6.19
N ALA A 18 13.86 12.11 -5.74
CA ALA A 18 14.60 13.07 -6.54
C ALA A 18 16.00 12.53 -6.94
N ASN A 19 16.69 11.85 -6.02
CA ASN A 19 18.00 11.27 -6.26
C ASN A 19 17.97 10.08 -7.21
N THR A 20 16.90 9.27 -7.20
CA THR A 20 16.73 8.12 -8.12
C THR A 20 16.04 8.49 -9.43
N GLY A 21 15.43 9.68 -9.52
CA GLY A 21 14.68 10.11 -10.69
C GLY A 21 13.37 9.34 -10.90
N ASP A 22 12.81 8.72 -9.85
CA ASP A 22 11.55 7.96 -9.97
C ASP A 22 10.38 8.93 -10.27
N PRO A 23 9.65 8.75 -11.40
CA PRO A 23 8.52 9.61 -11.74
C PRO A 23 7.34 9.44 -10.76
N ARG A 24 7.27 8.32 -10.05
CA ARG A 24 6.20 7.99 -9.11
C ARG A 24 6.44 8.74 -7.80
N LYS A 25 5.37 9.35 -7.24
CA LYS A 25 5.41 9.98 -5.91
C LYS A 25 5.94 9.01 -4.85
N SER A 26 6.75 9.53 -3.93
CA SER A 26 7.25 8.76 -2.79
C SER A 26 6.11 8.37 -1.84
N ILE A 27 6.39 7.49 -0.89
CA ILE A 27 5.42 7.09 0.15
C ILE A 27 5.00 8.31 0.96
N GLU A 28 5.94 9.15 1.41
CA GLU A 28 5.65 10.41 2.11
C GLU A 28 4.77 11.38 1.31
N GLU A 29 4.90 11.41 -0.02
CA GLU A 29 4.09 12.28 -0.87
C GLU A 29 2.70 11.69 -1.18
N ARG A 30 2.48 10.39 -0.92
CA ARG A 30 1.20 9.70 -1.17
C ARG A 30 0.31 9.64 0.06
N TYR A 31 0.92 9.48 1.23
CA TYR A 31 0.24 9.28 2.50
C TYR A 31 0.86 10.19 3.56
N SER A 32 0.02 11.02 4.18
CA SER A 32 0.47 11.93 5.24
C SER A 32 0.90 11.18 6.51
N SER A 33 0.37 9.98 6.72
CA SER A 33 0.71 9.11 7.85
C SER A 33 0.34 7.66 7.53
N ILE A 34 0.80 6.71 8.36
CA ILE A 34 0.39 5.31 8.27
C ILE A 34 -1.13 5.15 8.49
N GLU A 35 -1.75 6.01 9.29
CA GLU A 35 -3.19 6.00 9.53
C GLU A 35 -3.97 6.43 8.28
N ASP A 36 -3.50 7.43 7.54
CA ASP A 36 -4.09 7.81 6.24
C ASP A 36 -4.01 6.66 5.23
N TYR A 37 -2.88 5.95 5.20
CA TYR A 37 -2.73 4.75 4.38
C TYR A 37 -3.72 3.65 4.77
N ILE A 38 -3.77 3.27 6.05
CA ILE A 38 -4.67 2.24 6.57
C ILE A 38 -6.14 2.60 6.34
N SER A 39 -6.51 3.88 6.51
CA SER A 39 -7.86 4.38 6.25
C SER A 39 -8.25 4.19 4.77
N LYS A 40 -7.35 4.52 3.84
CA LYS A 40 -7.56 4.31 2.39
C LYS A 40 -7.66 2.83 2.02
N VAL A 41 -6.87 1.96 2.67
CA VAL A 41 -6.98 0.50 2.49
C VAL A 41 -8.34 0.02 2.98
N ARG A 42 -8.78 0.43 4.18
CA ARG A 42 -10.10 0.06 4.72
C ARG A 42 -11.23 0.48 3.78
N SER A 43 -11.23 1.73 3.31
CA SER A 43 -12.25 2.22 2.36
C SER A 43 -12.27 1.42 1.06
N SER A 44 -11.11 0.94 0.61
CA SER A 44 -11.02 0.07 -0.57
C SER A 44 -11.59 -1.33 -0.27
N CYS A 45 -11.32 -1.90 0.91
CA CYS A 45 -11.91 -3.16 1.33
C CYS A 45 -13.44 -3.06 1.45
N GLU A 46 -13.97 -1.98 1.99
CA GLU A 46 -15.42 -1.74 2.09
C GLU A 46 -16.10 -1.73 0.71
N LYS A 47 -15.47 -1.10 -0.29
CA LYS A 47 -15.96 -1.15 -1.68
C LYS A 47 -15.96 -2.58 -2.24
N LEU A 48 -14.89 -3.33 -2.00
CA LEU A 48 -14.79 -4.72 -2.45
C LEU A 48 -15.82 -5.64 -1.76
N ILE A 49 -16.19 -5.37 -0.50
CA ILE A 49 -17.28 -6.07 0.18
C ILE A 49 -18.62 -5.75 -0.47
N ASN A 50 -18.88 -4.47 -0.77
CA ASN A 50 -20.08 -4.07 -1.49
C ASN A 50 -20.18 -4.74 -2.86
N ASP A 51 -19.06 -4.89 -3.55
CA ASP A 51 -18.94 -5.55 -4.84
C ASP A 51 -18.88 -7.10 -4.73
N ARG A 52 -19.00 -7.66 -3.51
CA ARG A 52 -18.99 -9.09 -3.18
C ARG A 52 -17.69 -9.83 -3.55
N PHE A 53 -16.57 -9.12 -3.58
CA PHE A 53 -15.24 -9.71 -3.74
C PHE A 53 -14.58 -10.09 -2.41
N LEU A 54 -14.98 -9.46 -1.30
CA LEU A 54 -14.45 -9.74 0.05
C LEU A 54 -15.60 -9.94 1.04
N ILE A 55 -15.31 -10.61 2.15
CA ILE A 55 -16.19 -10.67 3.33
C ILE A 55 -15.69 -9.73 4.43
N THR A 56 -16.55 -9.39 5.39
CA THR A 56 -16.21 -8.46 6.48
C THR A 56 -15.02 -8.95 7.31
N GLU A 57 -14.88 -10.27 7.47
CA GLU A 57 -13.78 -10.90 8.20
C GLU A 57 -12.41 -10.69 7.53
N ASP A 58 -12.37 -10.41 6.21
CA ASP A 58 -11.13 -10.17 5.47
C ASP A 58 -10.49 -8.81 5.80
N ILE A 59 -11.25 -7.85 6.33
CA ILE A 59 -10.73 -6.51 6.58
C ILE A 59 -9.54 -6.56 7.55
N ALA A 60 -9.70 -7.23 8.68
CA ALA A 60 -8.67 -7.28 9.73
C ALA A 60 -7.32 -7.86 9.24
N PRO A 61 -7.26 -9.06 8.63
CA PRO A 61 -6.00 -9.62 8.13
C PRO A 61 -5.39 -8.77 7.00
N ILE A 62 -6.21 -8.17 6.12
CA ILE A 62 -5.71 -7.29 5.05
C ILE A 62 -5.06 -6.03 5.64
N LEU A 63 -5.70 -5.39 6.63
CA LEU A 63 -5.14 -4.21 7.28
C LEU A 63 -3.84 -4.52 8.02
N GLN A 64 -3.75 -5.69 8.67
CA GLN A 64 -2.53 -6.13 9.33
C GLN A 64 -1.39 -6.35 8.32
N GLY A 65 -1.66 -7.06 7.22
CA GLY A 65 -0.67 -7.26 6.16
C GLY A 65 -0.24 -5.96 5.48
N ALA A 66 -1.18 -5.04 5.27
CA ALA A 66 -0.90 -3.72 4.72
C ALA A 66 0.03 -2.92 5.65
N LYS A 67 -0.21 -2.96 6.96
CA LYS A 67 0.64 -2.30 7.96
C LYS A 67 2.08 -2.85 7.94
N THR A 68 2.24 -4.17 7.99
CA THR A 68 3.56 -4.82 7.91
C THR A 68 4.31 -4.46 6.62
N ARG A 69 3.60 -4.37 5.49
CA ARG A 69 4.22 -3.97 4.22
C ARG A 69 4.62 -2.49 4.17
N PHE A 70 3.94 -1.62 4.90
CA PHE A 70 4.30 -0.21 4.98
C PHE A 70 5.55 0.02 5.83
N GLU A 71 5.75 -0.81 6.85
CA GLU A 71 6.89 -0.75 7.77
C GLU A 71 8.14 -1.47 7.24
N SER A 72 7.99 -2.34 6.24
CA SER A 72 9.07 -3.13 5.61
C SER A 72 9.71 -2.43 4.42
#